data_AF-A0A7V9JIY3-F1
#
_entry.id   AF-A0A7V9JIY3-F1
#
_cell.length_a   1.000
_cell.length_b   1.000
_cell.length_c   1.000
_cell.angle_alpha   90.00
_cell.angle_beta   90.00
_cell.angle_gamma   90.00
#
_symmetry.space_group_name_H-M   'P 1'
#
loop_
_entity.id
_entity.type
_entity.pdbx_description
1 polymer ?
#
loop_
_entity_poly.entity_id
_entity_poly.type
_entity_poly.pdbx_seq_one_letter_code
_entity_poly.pdbx_strand_id
1 'polypeptide(L)' 'MLARGVGIAKRDVLLTAEELAGLQASLLVSAEPPRGTASFRSWVHRNVETLGRGYVSELGRNFRPYDPT' A
#
# COMPACT_ATOMS: atom_id res chain seq x y z
N MET A 1 7.15 -12.94 -14.27
CA MET A 1 5.85 -13.35 -14.85
C MET A 1 4.74 -13.60 -13.82
N LEU A 2 5.03 -14.08 -12.60
CA LEU A 2 4.01 -14.33 -11.56
C LEU A 2 3.28 -13.07 -11.04
N ALA A 3 3.96 -11.92 -10.96
CA ALA A 3 3.39 -10.68 -10.45
C ALA A 3 2.17 -10.17 -11.25
N ARG A 4 2.11 -10.40 -12.57
CA ARG A 4 0.95 -9.97 -13.39
C ARG A 4 -0.32 -10.79 -13.13
N GLY A 5 -0.19 -12.04 -12.67
CA GLY A 5 -1.34 -12.93 -12.45
C GLY A 5 -2.15 -12.59 -11.20
N VAL A 6 -1.49 -12.11 -10.13
CA VAL A 6 -2.14 -11.77 -8.86
C VAL A 6 -3.01 -10.51 -8.98
N GLY A 7 -2.59 -9.54 -9.78
CA GLY A 7 -3.30 -8.25 -9.95
C GLY A 7 -4.56 -8.38 -10.78
N ILE A 8 -4.48 -9.18 -11.86
CA ILE A 8 -5.64 -9.51 -12.69
C ILE A 8 -6.69 -10.28 -11.88
N ALA A 9 -6.27 -11.20 -11.00
CA ALA A 9 -7.18 -11.98 -10.17
C ALA A 9 -7.89 -11.14 -9.08
N LYS A 10 -7.31 -10.02 -8.63
CA LYS A 10 -7.89 -9.14 -7.60
C LYS A 10 -8.54 -7.87 -8.14
N ARG A 11 -8.47 -7.60 -9.46
CA ARG A 11 -8.91 -6.34 -10.08
C ARG A 11 -8.34 -5.10 -9.37
N ASP A 12 -7.12 -5.22 -8.84
CA ASP A 12 -6.45 -4.15 -8.12
C ASP A 12 -5.17 -3.73 -8.86
N VAL A 13 -4.75 -2.49 -8.66
CA VAL A 13 -3.54 -1.94 -9.29
C VAL A 13 -2.33 -2.52 -8.57
N LEU A 14 -1.60 -3.39 -9.27
CA LEU A 14 -0.31 -3.87 -8.79
C LEU A 14 0.80 -2.94 -9.26
N LEU A 15 1.69 -2.63 -8.32
CA LEU A 15 2.89 -1.87 -8.58
C LEU A 15 3.75 -2.56 -9.65
N THR A 16 4.15 -1.79 -10.66
CA THR A 16 5.10 -2.21 -11.67
C THR A 16 6.54 -2.17 -11.13
N ALA A 17 7.47 -2.85 -11.82
CA ALA A 17 8.88 -2.83 -11.44
C ALA A 17 9.49 -1.41 -11.52
N GLU A 18 9.01 -0.59 -12.45
CA GLU A 18 9.45 0.79 -12.64
C GLU A 18 8.95 1.70 -11.51
N GLU A 19 7.65 1.59 -11.14
CA GLU A 19 7.10 2.27 -9.97
C GLU A 19 7.83 1.85 -8.69
N LEU A 20 8.14 0.55 -8.54
CA LEU A 20 8.90 0.06 -7.39
C LEU A 20 10.29 0.69 -7.31
N ALA A 21 11.00 0.81 -8.44
CA ALA A 21 12.29 1.46 -8.50
C ALA A 21 12.19 2.95 -8.10
N GLY A 22 11.13 3.64 -8.52
CA GLY A 22 10.83 5.01 -8.09
C GLY A 22 10.59 5.14 -6.58
N LEU A 23 9.87 4.19 -5.96
CA LEU A 23 9.71 4.16 -4.51
C LEU A 23 11.03 3.92 -3.79
N GLN A 24 11.86 3.02 -4.31
CA GLN A 24 13.18 2.68 -3.76
C GLN A 24 14.18 3.84 -3.88
N ALA A 25 14.00 4.73 -4.85
CA ALA A 25 14.78 5.96 -5.00
C ALA A 25 14.51 7.00 -3.87
N SER A 26 13.82 6.60 -2.79
CA SER A 26 13.53 7.42 -1.61
C SER A 26 12.72 8.68 -1.92
N LEU A 27 11.98 8.71 -3.03
CA LEU A 27 11.05 9.82 -3.32
C LEU A 27 9.91 9.96 -2.30
N LEU A 28 9.78 8.98 -1.39
CA LEU A 28 8.79 8.96 -0.31
C LEU A 28 9.35 9.41 1.06
N VAL A 29 10.64 9.76 1.16
CA VAL A 29 11.19 10.27 2.43
C VAL A 29 11.17 11.79 2.43
N SER A 30 10.69 12.37 3.53
CA SER A 30 10.72 13.81 3.74
C SER A 30 11.91 14.18 4.62
N ALA A 31 12.57 15.28 4.30
CA ALA A 31 13.57 15.90 5.17
C ALA A 31 12.95 16.84 6.22
N GLU A 32 11.63 17.08 6.15
CA GLU A 32 10.94 17.90 7.14
C GLU A 32 10.85 17.19 8.50
N PRO A 33 10.81 17.94 9.61
CA PRO A 33 10.51 17.39 10.92
C PRO A 33 9.16 16.63 10.92
N PRO A 34 9.06 15.51 11.68
CA PRO A 34 7.82 14.77 11.77
C PRO A 34 6.70 15.65 12.35
N ARG A 35 5.57 15.72 11.65
CA ARG A 35 4.40 16.52 12.09
C ARG A 35 3.59 15.85 13.21
N GLY A 36 3.85 14.58 13.50
CA GLY A 36 3.17 13.79 14.53
C GLY A 36 4.16 13.26 15.56
N THR A 37 3.65 13.00 16.77
CA THR A 37 4.44 12.47 17.90
C THR A 37 4.27 10.97 18.11
N ALA A 38 3.28 10.35 17.44
CA ALA A 38 3.02 8.93 17.55
C ALA A 38 4.10 8.10 16.85
N SER A 39 4.72 7.18 17.59
CA SER A 39 5.72 6.27 17.04
C SER A 39 5.07 5.16 16.20
N PHE A 40 5.26 5.21 14.88
CA PHE A 40 4.81 4.16 13.96
C PHE A 40 5.43 2.80 14.29
N ARG A 41 6.74 2.76 14.57
CA ARG A 41 7.43 1.53 14.97
C ARG A 41 6.81 0.89 16.21
N SER A 42 6.52 1.68 17.24
CA SER A 42 5.88 1.17 18.46
C SER A 42 4.48 0.64 18.19
N TRP A 43 3.73 1.29 17.30
CA TRP A 43 2.43 0.81 16.85
C TRP A 43 2.54 -0.53 16.12
N VAL A 44 3.51 -0.69 15.21
CA VAL A 44 3.75 -1.95 14.49
C VAL A 44 4.00 -3.09 15.49
N HIS A 45 4.91 -2.90 16.45
CA HIS A 45 5.20 -3.93 17.47
C HIS A 45 3.97 -4.34 18.30
N ARG A 46 3.01 -3.44 18.52
CA ARG A 46 1.76 -3.79 19.23
C ARG A 46 0.75 -4.52 18.36
N ASN A 47 0.87 -4.43 17.04
CA ASN A 47 -0.11 -4.96 16.08
C ASN A 47 0.47 -6.06 15.19
N VAL A 48 1.65 -6.61 15.49
CA VAL A 48 2.32 -7.61 14.63
C VAL A 48 1.44 -8.82 14.36
N GLU A 49 0.60 -9.17 15.33
CA GLU A 49 -0.32 -10.28 15.20
C GLU A 49 -1.31 -9.98 14.07
N THR A 50 -1.95 -8.82 14.03
CA THR A 50 -3.03 -8.56 13.06
C THR A 50 -2.54 -7.93 11.76
N LEU A 51 -1.43 -7.21 11.78
CA LEU A 51 -0.91 -6.44 10.65
C LEU A 51 -0.47 -7.37 9.51
N GLY A 52 -0.98 -7.13 8.31
CA GLY A 52 -0.56 -7.85 7.10
C GLY A 52 -1.15 -9.26 6.95
N ARG A 53 -1.97 -9.75 7.89
CA ARG A 53 -2.66 -11.05 7.77
C ARG A 53 -3.66 -11.13 6.61
N GLY A 54 -4.13 -9.99 6.13
CA GLY A 54 -5.06 -9.90 5.01
C GLY A 54 -4.70 -8.77 4.07
N TYR A 55 -4.82 -9.04 2.78
CA TYR A 55 -4.80 -8.00 1.77
C TYR A 55 -6.18 -7.35 1.67
N VAL A 56 -6.22 -6.03 1.79
CA VAL A 56 -7.43 -5.22 1.61
C VAL A 56 -7.24 -4.39 0.35
N SER A 57 -8.14 -4.56 -0.63
CA SER A 57 -8.09 -3.80 -1.87
C SER A 57 -8.42 -2.33 -1.62
N GLU A 58 -7.52 -1.44 -2.04
CA GLU A 58 -7.71 0.01 -1.86
C GLU A 58 -8.80 0.53 -2.79
N LEU A 59 -8.82 0.06 -4.05
CA LEU A 59 -9.91 0.36 -4.98
C LEU A 59 -11.25 -0.14 -4.45
N GLY A 60 -11.31 -1.37 -3.94
CA GLY A 60 -12.54 -1.93 -3.37
C GLY A 60 -13.04 -1.20 -2.13
N ARG A 61 -12.13 -0.61 -1.34
CA ARG A 61 -12.43 0.07 -0.08
C ARG A 61 -12.79 1.55 -0.26
N ASN A 62 -12.01 2.29 -1.05
CA ASN A 62 -12.05 3.74 -1.09
C ASN A 62 -12.40 4.31 -2.48
N PHE A 63 -12.27 3.53 -3.56
CA PHE A 63 -12.52 3.97 -4.93
C PHE A 63 -13.42 2.99 -5.68
N ARG A 64 -14.58 2.66 -5.10
CA ARG A 64 -15.60 1.90 -5.82
C ARG A 64 -15.87 2.62 -7.15
N PRO A 65 -15.74 1.94 -8.30
CA PRO A 65 -16.08 2.54 -9.58
C PRO A 65 -17.51 3.06 -9.49
N TYR A 66 -17.73 4.31 -9.91
CA TYR A 66 -19.07 4.81 -10.14
C TYR A 66 -19.76 3.88 -11.14
N ASP A 67 -20.87 3.27 -10.74
CA ASP A 67 -21.70 2.43 -11.60
C ASP A 67 -22.88 3.30 -12.08
N PRO A 68 -22.91 3.73 -13.36
CA PRO A 68 -23.98 4.57 -13.88
C PRO A 68 -25.25 3.79 -14.28
N THR A 69 -25.35 2.50 -13.97
CA THR A 69 -26.51 1.68 -14.36
C THR A 69 -27.70 1.81 -13.43
#